data_AF-A0A242WAF8-F1
#
_entry.id   AF-A0A242WAF8-F1
#
_cell.length_a   1.000
_cell.length_b   1.000
_cell.length_c   1.000
_cell.angle_alpha   90.00
_cell.angle_beta   90.00
_cell.angle_gamma   90.00
#
_symmetry.space_group_name_H-M   'P 1'
#
loop_
_entity.id
_entity.type
_entity.pdbx_description
1 polymer ?
#
loop_
_entity_poly.entity_id
_entity_poly.type
_entity_poly.pdbx_seq_one_letter_code
_entity_poly.pdbx_strand_id
1 'polypeptide(L)'
;MSQNMHGSMGPIGLLRFLGWHRRYLIAFEEALQNADRLLRPEAETLISVPYWRWVDPFPEWLQEFLPFPNPRTGGPVPPRTLSGSELKPSSSDIHFIINSFEQHLPGFNVDGYTKFTYGLEGFGRKSDNSRLPAHNQIHAWVGGIMNDTSYSPSDPVFWLHHAEVDRLWHIWQKQHPDLHPALTGNDSIMDPWTESYNQLGSITMLGYSYQSESL
;
A
#
# COMPACT_ATOMS: atom_id res chain seq x y z
N MET A 1 -0.75 16.00 15.09
CA MET A 1 -1.23 16.27 13.72
C MET A 1 -1.70 14.93 13.16
N SER A 2 -2.97 14.79 12.81
CA SER A 2 -3.45 13.57 12.12
C SER A 2 -2.95 13.65 10.69
N GLN A 3 -2.10 12.71 10.27
CA GLN A 3 -1.52 12.70 8.91
C GLN A 3 -2.58 12.44 7.82
N ASN A 4 -3.80 12.00 8.22
CA ASN A 4 -4.95 11.77 7.35
C ASN A 4 -4.57 10.95 6.12
N MET A 5 -4.16 9.70 6.34
CA MET A 5 -3.65 8.83 5.28
C MET A 5 -4.49 7.57 5.03
N HIS A 6 -5.65 7.45 5.66
CA HIS A 6 -6.58 6.31 5.49
C HIS A 6 -8.02 6.81 5.39
N GLY A 7 -8.87 6.09 4.68
CA GLY A 7 -10.30 6.39 4.57
C GLY A 7 -11.04 6.30 5.90
N SER A 8 -10.53 5.54 6.88
CA SER A 8 -11.02 5.54 8.26
C SER A 8 -10.85 6.90 8.97
N MET A 9 -9.95 7.75 8.46
CA MET A 9 -9.71 9.12 8.93
C MET A 9 -10.55 10.17 8.16
N GLY A 10 -11.47 9.72 7.31
CA GLY A 10 -12.41 10.56 6.55
C GLY A 10 -12.08 10.68 5.05
N PRO A 11 -12.88 11.44 4.30
CA PRO A 11 -12.78 11.52 2.83
C PRO A 11 -11.41 12.01 2.34
N ILE A 12 -10.81 12.98 3.02
CA ILE A 12 -9.45 13.46 2.68
C ILE A 12 -8.43 12.34 2.87
N GLY A 13 -8.56 11.56 3.95
CA GLY A 13 -7.66 10.44 4.21
C GLY A 13 -7.74 9.35 3.16
N LEU A 14 -8.95 9.05 2.67
CA LEU A 14 -9.15 8.14 1.54
C LEU A 14 -8.43 8.65 0.29
N LEU A 15 -8.60 9.92 -0.06
CA LEU A 15 -7.99 10.50 -1.26
C LEU A 15 -6.45 10.56 -1.17
N ARG A 16 -5.92 10.78 0.04
CA ARG A 16 -4.48 10.80 0.32
C ARG A 16 -3.85 9.41 0.38
N PHE A 17 -4.61 8.35 0.63
CA PHE A 17 -4.10 7.00 0.91
C PHE A 17 -2.97 6.55 -0.03
N LEU A 18 -3.19 6.60 -1.35
CA LEU A 18 -2.21 6.12 -2.32
C LEU A 18 -0.96 7.00 -2.38
N GLY A 19 -1.14 8.32 -2.54
CA GLY A 19 -0.02 9.27 -2.62
C GLY A 19 0.81 9.34 -1.33
N TRP A 20 0.14 9.24 -0.18
CA TRP A 20 0.81 9.26 1.13
C TRP A 20 1.68 8.03 1.34
N HIS A 21 1.15 6.82 1.08
CA HIS A 21 1.92 5.58 1.23
C HIS A 21 3.04 5.46 0.19
N ARG A 22 2.86 5.97 -1.03
CA ARG A 22 3.95 6.12 -2.01
C ARG A 22 5.08 6.99 -1.46
N ARG A 23 4.76 8.17 -0.90
CA ARG A 23 5.79 9.04 -0.31
C ARG A 23 6.50 8.36 0.86
N TYR A 24 5.77 7.59 1.66
CA TYR A 24 6.34 6.86 2.78
C TYR A 24 7.29 5.74 2.33
N LEU A 25 6.93 5.00 1.27
CA LEU A 25 7.81 4.02 0.63
C LEU A 25 9.11 4.66 0.14
N ILE A 26 9.02 5.82 -0.53
CA ILE A 26 10.20 6.56 -1.02
C ILE A 26 11.10 6.96 0.15
N ALA A 27 10.54 7.51 1.23
CA ALA A 27 11.32 7.89 2.41
C ALA A 27 12.08 6.69 3.01
N PHE A 28 11.42 5.52 3.04
CA PHE A 28 12.02 4.30 3.55
C PHE A 28 13.10 3.75 2.63
N GLU A 29 12.86 3.74 1.31
CA GLU A 29 13.85 3.30 0.33
C GLU A 29 15.10 4.20 0.35
N GLU A 30 14.93 5.52 0.43
CA GLU A 30 16.03 6.48 0.61
C GLU A 30 16.84 6.17 1.87
N ALA A 31 16.18 5.87 2.99
CA ALA A 31 16.82 5.50 4.24
C ALA A 31 17.56 4.15 4.14
N LEU A 32 16.95 3.16 3.48
CA LEU A 32 17.58 1.87 3.21
C LEU A 32 18.83 2.03 2.36
N GLN A 33 18.77 2.80 1.27
CA GLN A 33 19.92 3.05 0.42
C GLN A 33 21.03 3.82 1.13
N ASN A 34 20.68 4.74 2.04
CA ASN A 34 21.67 5.43 2.87
C ASN A 34 22.39 4.45 3.81
N ALA A 35 21.66 3.54 4.47
CA ALA A 35 22.27 2.49 5.29
C ALA A 35 23.11 1.54 4.44
N ASP A 36 22.62 1.18 3.26
CA ASP A 36 23.28 0.28 2.32
C ASP A 36 24.63 0.81 1.84
N ARG A 37 24.72 2.11 1.51
CA ARG A 37 25.99 2.77 1.16
C ARG A 37 27.04 2.68 2.26
N LEU A 38 26.61 2.66 3.53
CA LEU A 38 27.52 2.52 4.67
C LEU A 38 27.94 1.07 4.90
N LEU A 39 27.03 0.11 4.71
CA LEU A 39 27.24 -1.31 4.99
C LEU A 39 27.85 -2.08 3.82
N ARG A 40 27.60 -1.64 2.59
CA ARG A 40 28.07 -2.24 1.33
C ARG A 40 28.62 -1.13 0.41
N PRO A 41 29.75 -0.49 0.75
CA PRO A 41 30.31 0.61 -0.04
C PRO A 41 30.70 0.21 -1.48
N GLU A 42 30.95 -1.07 -1.72
CA GLU A 42 31.30 -1.63 -3.03
C GLU A 42 30.06 -2.03 -3.86
N ALA A 43 28.83 -1.78 -3.38
CA ALA A 43 27.63 -2.15 -4.11
C ALA A 43 27.49 -1.32 -5.40
N GLU A 44 27.48 -2.00 -6.55
CA GLU A 44 27.28 -1.37 -7.87
C GLU A 44 25.81 -1.02 -8.16
N THR A 45 24.88 -1.54 -7.35
CA THR A 45 23.44 -1.33 -7.48
C THR A 45 22.83 -0.90 -6.15
N LEU A 46 21.91 0.06 -6.19
CA LEU A 46 21.14 0.46 -5.03
C LEU A 46 20.16 -0.63 -4.63
N ILE A 47 20.02 -0.86 -3.32
CA ILE A 47 18.90 -1.64 -2.80
C ILE A 47 17.57 -0.92 -3.09
N SER A 48 16.56 -1.68 -3.47
CA SER A 48 15.19 -1.21 -3.63
C SER A 48 14.24 -2.05 -2.79
N VAL A 49 13.09 -1.48 -2.43
CA VAL A 49 12.03 -2.18 -1.70
C VAL A 49 11.37 -3.17 -2.65
N PRO A 50 11.41 -4.49 -2.36
CA PRO A 50 10.67 -5.46 -3.16
C PRO A 50 9.16 -5.28 -2.97
N TYR A 51 8.36 -5.69 -3.94
CA TYR A 51 6.91 -5.79 -3.79
C TYR A 51 6.51 -7.25 -3.59
N TRP A 52 5.49 -7.49 -2.75
CA TRP A 52 4.90 -8.81 -2.59
C TRP A 52 3.51 -8.85 -3.21
N ARG A 53 3.42 -9.49 -4.38
CA ARG A 53 2.15 -9.75 -5.05
C ARG A 53 1.26 -10.59 -4.15
N TRP A 54 0.11 -10.05 -3.75
CA TRP A 54 -0.79 -10.73 -2.81
C TRP A 54 -1.34 -12.05 -3.33
N VAL A 55 -1.29 -12.29 -4.64
CA VAL A 55 -1.71 -13.54 -5.28
C VAL A 55 -0.66 -14.64 -5.15
N ASP A 56 0.62 -14.28 -4.96
CA ASP A 56 1.72 -15.22 -4.83
C ASP A 56 1.79 -15.77 -3.39
N PRO A 57 2.47 -16.91 -3.16
CA PRO A 57 2.75 -17.40 -1.80
C PRO A 57 3.46 -16.34 -0.96
N PHE A 58 3.24 -16.37 0.37
CA PHE A 58 3.96 -15.47 1.27
C PHE A 58 5.47 -15.80 1.24
N PRO A 59 6.37 -14.80 1.16
CA PRO A 59 7.80 -15.07 1.00
C PRO A 59 8.37 -15.81 2.23
N GLU A 60 8.94 -16.99 2.01
CA GLU A 60 9.45 -17.85 3.08
C GLU A 60 10.51 -17.15 3.95
N TRP A 61 11.41 -16.40 3.32
CA TRP A 61 12.45 -15.63 4.01
C TRP A 61 11.90 -14.55 4.95
N LEU A 62 10.66 -14.09 4.72
CA LEU A 62 10.03 -13.10 5.59
C LEU A 62 9.39 -13.72 6.82
N GLN A 63 9.06 -15.02 6.84
CA GLN A 63 8.27 -15.64 7.92
C GLN A 63 8.86 -15.39 9.31
N GLU A 64 10.18 -15.57 9.43
CA GLU A 64 10.92 -15.40 10.68
C GLU A 64 11.63 -14.04 10.78
N PHE A 65 11.58 -13.21 9.73
CA PHE A 65 12.15 -11.86 9.74
C PHE A 65 11.19 -10.87 10.41
N LEU A 66 11.12 -10.94 11.74
CA LEU A 66 10.24 -10.13 12.58
C LEU A 66 10.97 -8.88 13.11
N PRO A 67 10.24 -7.80 13.44
CA PRO A 67 10.83 -6.69 14.17
C PRO A 67 11.33 -7.13 15.55
N PHE A 68 12.30 -6.39 16.09
CA PHE A 68 12.74 -6.57 17.47
C PHE A 68 13.24 -5.25 18.07
N PRO A 69 12.79 -4.87 19.29
CA PRO A 69 11.78 -5.54 20.11
C PRO A 69 10.34 -5.29 19.61
N ASN A 70 9.34 -5.91 20.25
CA ASN A 70 7.93 -5.60 20.00
C ASN A 70 7.67 -4.12 20.30
N PRO A 71 7.21 -3.31 19.32
CA PRO A 71 7.08 -1.86 19.51
C PRO A 71 6.01 -1.48 20.52
N ARG A 72 5.06 -2.38 20.81
CA ARG A 72 3.98 -2.16 21.78
C ARG A 72 4.38 -2.54 23.20
N THR A 73 5.10 -3.65 23.36
CA THR A 73 5.37 -4.24 24.69
C THR A 73 6.83 -4.15 25.13
N GLY A 74 7.75 -3.84 24.21
CA GLY A 74 9.19 -3.93 24.42
C GLY A 74 9.72 -5.37 24.55
N GLY A 75 8.85 -6.38 24.46
CA GLY A 75 9.18 -7.79 24.62
C GLY A 75 9.37 -8.55 23.30
N PRO A 76 9.31 -9.89 23.33
CA PRO A 76 9.31 -10.72 22.13
C PRO A 76 8.13 -10.40 21.20
N VAL A 77 8.37 -10.47 19.90
CA VAL A 77 7.34 -10.31 18.88
C VAL A 77 6.63 -11.65 18.65
N PRO A 78 5.29 -11.71 18.75
CA PRO A 78 4.58 -12.93 18.41
C PRO A 78 4.71 -13.22 16.90
N PRO A 79 4.68 -14.50 16.49
CA PRO A 79 4.67 -14.86 15.08
C PRO A 79 3.49 -14.23 14.32
N ARG A 80 3.66 -14.10 13.00
CA ARG A 80 2.58 -13.74 12.08
C ARG A 80 1.54 -14.86 12.04
N THR A 81 0.29 -14.49 11.80
CA THR A 81 -0.83 -15.45 11.74
C THR A 81 -0.87 -16.17 10.39
N LEU A 82 -0.75 -15.42 9.27
CA LEU A 82 -0.75 -15.93 7.90
C LEU A 82 -1.97 -16.85 7.59
N SER A 83 -3.16 -16.48 8.05
CA SER A 83 -4.35 -17.34 7.97
C SER A 83 -5.64 -16.59 7.62
N GLY A 84 -6.68 -17.34 7.24
CA GLY A 84 -7.95 -16.83 6.74
C GLY A 84 -7.90 -16.62 5.22
N SER A 85 -8.22 -17.65 4.45
CA SER A 85 -8.17 -17.59 2.98
C SER A 85 -9.03 -16.47 2.40
N GLU A 86 -10.10 -16.10 3.09
CA GLU A 86 -11.01 -15.01 2.72
C GLU A 86 -10.45 -13.61 2.98
N LEU A 87 -9.29 -13.48 3.64
CA LEU A 87 -8.54 -12.24 3.83
C LEU A 87 -7.47 -12.03 2.75
N LYS A 88 -7.01 -13.09 2.08
CA LYS A 88 -5.97 -13.00 1.03
C LYS A 88 -6.63 -12.88 -0.35
N PRO A 89 -6.35 -11.81 -1.12
CA PRO A 89 -6.90 -11.64 -2.45
C PRO A 89 -6.45 -12.73 -3.43
N SER A 90 -7.40 -13.23 -4.21
CA SER A 90 -7.14 -14.07 -5.38
C SER A 90 -6.83 -13.21 -6.61
N SER A 91 -6.29 -13.80 -7.68
CA SER A 91 -6.11 -13.10 -8.96
C SER A 91 -7.42 -12.50 -9.49
N SER A 92 -8.55 -13.19 -9.31
CA SER A 92 -9.86 -12.65 -9.68
C SER A 92 -10.26 -11.42 -8.86
N ASP A 93 -9.91 -11.37 -7.58
CA ASP A 93 -10.19 -10.19 -6.74
C ASP A 93 -9.36 -8.99 -7.21
N ILE A 94 -8.08 -9.19 -7.50
CA ILE A 94 -7.19 -8.15 -8.03
C ILE A 94 -7.68 -7.66 -9.40
N HIS A 95 -8.01 -8.58 -10.31
CA HIS A 95 -8.56 -8.22 -11.62
C HIS A 95 -9.84 -7.41 -11.49
N PHE A 96 -10.71 -7.76 -10.54
CA PHE A 96 -11.95 -7.04 -10.29
C PHE A 96 -11.70 -5.63 -9.75
N ILE A 97 -10.81 -5.47 -8.76
CA ILE A 97 -10.42 -4.16 -8.20
C ILE A 97 -9.89 -3.23 -9.30
N ILE A 98 -8.98 -3.74 -10.14
CA ILE A 98 -8.29 -2.93 -11.15
C ILE A 98 -9.20 -2.57 -12.32
N ASN A 99 -9.99 -3.51 -12.84
CA ASN A 99 -10.65 -3.35 -14.14
C ASN A 99 -12.17 -3.13 -14.06
N SER A 100 -12.81 -3.31 -12.91
CA SER A 100 -14.28 -3.40 -12.87
C SER A 100 -14.94 -2.80 -11.62
N PHE A 101 -14.20 -2.60 -10.53
CA PHE A 101 -14.78 -2.15 -9.27
C PHE A 101 -15.46 -0.78 -9.36
N GLU A 102 -14.95 0.14 -10.18
CA GLU A 102 -15.54 1.47 -10.37
C GLU A 102 -17.01 1.41 -10.86
N GLN A 103 -17.30 0.48 -11.77
CA GLN A 103 -18.64 0.26 -12.32
C GLN A 103 -19.57 -0.40 -11.29
N HIS A 104 -18.99 -0.96 -10.22
CA HIS A 104 -19.68 -1.73 -9.20
C HIS A 104 -20.18 -0.91 -8.00
N LEU A 105 -19.99 0.42 -8.04
CA LEU A 105 -20.50 1.36 -7.04
C LEU A 105 -21.48 2.39 -7.67
N PRO A 106 -22.59 1.97 -8.30
CA PRO A 106 -23.48 2.89 -9.03
C PRO A 106 -24.21 3.89 -8.13
N GLY A 107 -24.30 3.63 -6.81
CA GLY A 107 -24.88 4.54 -5.83
C GLY A 107 -23.91 5.57 -5.24
N PHE A 108 -22.62 5.48 -5.56
CA PHE A 108 -21.60 6.44 -5.13
C PHE A 108 -21.35 7.44 -6.26
N ASN A 109 -21.89 8.65 -6.10
CA ASN A 109 -21.67 9.76 -7.03
C ASN A 109 -20.33 10.46 -6.75
N VAL A 110 -19.22 9.72 -6.92
CA VAL A 110 -17.84 10.21 -6.82
C VAL A 110 -17.04 9.71 -8.03
N ASP A 111 -15.88 10.32 -8.26
CA ASP A 111 -15.00 9.97 -9.38
C ASP A 111 -14.39 8.56 -9.27
N GLY A 112 -13.79 8.12 -10.38
CA GLY A 112 -13.19 6.79 -10.47
C GLY A 112 -11.96 6.60 -9.59
N TYR A 113 -11.18 7.66 -9.33
CA TYR A 113 -10.05 7.59 -8.40
C TYR A 113 -10.53 7.24 -6.99
N THR A 114 -11.58 7.91 -6.52
CA THR A 114 -12.17 7.69 -5.21
C THR A 114 -12.70 6.27 -5.07
N LYS A 115 -13.41 5.77 -6.10
CA LYS A 115 -13.94 4.40 -6.13
C LYS A 115 -12.81 3.36 -6.14
N PHE A 116 -11.80 3.54 -6.99
CA PHE A 116 -10.63 2.67 -7.04
C PHE A 116 -9.92 2.60 -5.68
N THR A 117 -9.65 3.77 -5.10
CA THR A 117 -8.95 3.87 -3.82
C THR A 117 -9.76 3.22 -2.70
N TYR A 118 -11.08 3.40 -2.68
CA TYR A 118 -11.98 2.74 -1.73
C TYR A 118 -11.94 1.20 -1.84
N GLY A 119 -11.91 0.69 -3.06
CA GLY A 119 -11.77 -0.75 -3.33
C GLY A 119 -10.41 -1.27 -2.89
N LEU A 120 -9.32 -0.62 -3.30
CA LEU A 120 -7.95 -1.07 -3.04
C LEU A 120 -7.55 -0.95 -1.56
N GLU A 121 -8.00 0.10 -0.86
CA GLU A 121 -7.78 0.23 0.58
C GLU A 121 -8.47 -0.92 1.35
N GLY A 122 -9.53 -1.52 0.80
CA GLY A 122 -10.18 -2.70 1.34
C GLY A 122 -11.53 -2.43 2.00
N PHE A 123 -12.23 -1.39 1.54
CA PHE A 123 -13.63 -1.13 1.92
C PHE A 123 -14.63 -1.70 0.90
N GLY A 124 -14.16 -2.18 -0.25
CA GLY A 124 -14.99 -2.72 -1.32
C GLY A 124 -15.74 -4.01 -0.96
N ARG A 125 -16.81 -4.27 -1.73
CA ARG A 125 -17.57 -5.52 -1.72
C ARG A 125 -17.75 -6.05 -3.13
N LYS A 126 -17.94 -7.36 -3.24
CA LYS A 126 -18.29 -8.04 -4.50
C LYS A 126 -19.78 -7.88 -4.80
N SER A 127 -20.21 -8.35 -5.97
CA SER A 127 -21.60 -8.28 -6.43
C SER A 127 -22.60 -9.04 -5.58
N ASP A 128 -22.16 -10.13 -4.97
CA ASP A 128 -22.92 -10.90 -3.98
C ASP A 128 -22.87 -10.28 -2.56
N ASN A 129 -22.34 -9.05 -2.43
CA ASN A 129 -22.14 -8.33 -1.19
C ASN A 129 -21.13 -8.98 -0.22
N SER A 130 -20.42 -10.02 -0.65
CA SER A 130 -19.30 -10.58 0.11
C SER A 130 -18.12 -9.62 0.15
N ARG A 131 -17.23 -9.82 1.13
CA ARG A 131 -16.04 -8.98 1.30
C ARG A 131 -15.12 -9.11 0.08
N LEU A 132 -14.67 -7.99 -0.45
CA LEU A 132 -13.59 -7.95 -1.43
C LEU A 132 -12.27 -7.71 -0.68
N PRO A 133 -11.42 -8.74 -0.50
CA PRO A 133 -10.16 -8.55 0.20
C PRO A 133 -9.20 -7.68 -0.61
N ALA A 134 -8.52 -6.75 0.07
CA ALA A 134 -7.45 -5.91 -0.46
C ALA A 134 -6.49 -5.50 0.67
N HIS A 135 -6.00 -4.24 0.70
CA HIS A 135 -5.03 -3.73 1.67
C HIS A 135 -5.38 -4.04 3.13
N ASN A 136 -6.55 -3.60 3.61
CA ASN A 136 -6.95 -3.79 5.00
C ASN A 136 -7.01 -5.27 5.40
N GLN A 137 -7.40 -6.14 4.46
CA GLN A 137 -7.51 -7.57 4.72
C GLN A 137 -6.15 -8.26 4.70
N ILE A 138 -5.17 -7.79 3.91
CA ILE A 138 -3.80 -8.31 4.00
C ILE A 138 -3.15 -7.96 5.34
N HIS A 139 -3.36 -6.76 5.88
CA HIS A 139 -2.93 -6.44 7.25
C HIS A 139 -3.44 -7.47 8.27
N ALA A 140 -4.73 -7.81 8.19
CA ALA A 140 -5.36 -8.81 9.05
C ALA A 140 -4.91 -10.25 8.75
N TRP A 141 -4.69 -10.61 7.47
CA TRP A 141 -4.21 -11.93 7.05
C TRP A 141 -2.81 -12.21 7.58
N VAL A 142 -1.91 -11.23 7.46
CA VAL A 142 -0.56 -11.33 8.03
C VAL A 142 -0.64 -11.41 9.55
N GLY A 143 -1.51 -10.61 10.17
CA GLY A 143 -1.74 -10.67 11.61
C GLY A 143 -0.55 -10.15 12.42
N GLY A 144 -0.54 -10.44 13.72
CA GLY A 144 0.51 -9.93 14.62
C GLY A 144 0.60 -8.40 14.58
N ILE A 145 1.83 -7.88 14.46
CA ILE A 145 2.10 -6.43 14.39
C ILE A 145 1.50 -5.79 13.13
N MET A 146 1.43 -6.53 12.01
CA MET A 146 0.82 -6.02 10.78
C MET A 146 -0.66 -5.66 10.95
N ASN A 147 -1.38 -6.24 11.91
CA ASN A 147 -2.78 -5.93 12.15
C ASN A 147 -3.00 -4.74 13.12
N ASP A 148 -1.93 -4.08 13.56
CA ASP A 148 -2.01 -2.85 14.37
C ASP A 148 -1.60 -1.66 13.52
N THR A 149 -2.55 -0.78 13.19
CA THR A 149 -2.32 0.39 12.34
C THR A 149 -1.25 1.35 12.86
N SER A 150 -0.98 1.35 14.17
CA SER A 150 0.01 2.25 14.78
C SER A 150 1.44 1.70 14.71
N TYR A 151 1.56 0.37 14.58
CA TYR A 151 2.84 -0.33 14.70
C TYR A 151 3.20 -1.18 13.47
N SER A 152 2.27 -1.36 12.52
CA SER A 152 2.48 -2.14 11.31
C SER A 152 3.73 -1.73 10.53
N PRO A 153 4.15 -0.45 10.44
CA PRO A 153 5.38 -0.09 9.72
C PRO A 153 6.69 -0.64 10.32
N SER A 154 6.65 -1.10 11.57
CA SER A 154 7.80 -1.77 12.19
C SER A 154 8.03 -3.17 11.63
N ASP A 155 7.01 -3.84 11.10
CA ASP A 155 7.14 -5.16 10.50
C ASP A 155 7.68 -5.02 9.05
N PRO A 156 8.80 -5.68 8.69
CA PRO A 156 9.35 -5.61 7.33
C PRO A 156 8.37 -5.93 6.20
N VAL A 157 7.35 -6.76 6.46
CA VAL A 157 6.30 -7.11 5.49
C VAL A 157 5.50 -5.88 5.06
N PHE A 158 5.35 -4.87 5.92
CA PHE A 158 4.64 -3.63 5.62
C PHE A 158 5.11 -3.01 4.31
N TRP A 159 6.43 -2.92 4.13
CA TRP A 159 7.04 -2.26 2.99
C TRP A 159 6.78 -3.01 1.69
N LEU A 160 6.84 -4.34 1.72
CA LEU A 160 6.52 -5.16 0.55
C LEU A 160 5.02 -5.16 0.22
N HIS A 161 4.19 -5.14 1.26
CA HIS A 161 2.74 -5.02 1.12
C HIS A 161 2.35 -3.70 0.47
N HIS A 162 2.86 -2.57 0.97
CA HIS A 162 2.58 -1.25 0.42
C HIS A 162 3.22 -1.03 -0.94
N ALA A 163 4.37 -1.64 -1.24
CA ALA A 163 4.94 -1.63 -2.58
C ALA A 163 4.01 -2.34 -3.59
N GLU A 164 3.25 -3.36 -3.18
CA GLU A 164 2.20 -3.95 -4.03
C GLU A 164 0.99 -3.02 -4.18
N VAL A 165 0.56 -2.31 -3.12
CA VAL A 165 -0.48 -1.26 -3.25
C VAL A 165 -0.07 -0.22 -4.29
N ASP A 166 1.17 0.27 -4.20
CA ASP A 166 1.69 1.28 -5.10
C ASP A 166 1.84 0.78 -6.55
N ARG A 167 2.27 -0.46 -6.73
CA ARG A 167 2.33 -1.12 -8.04
C ARG A 167 0.94 -1.26 -8.66
N LEU A 168 -0.05 -1.71 -7.89
CA LEU A 168 -1.43 -1.85 -8.36
C LEU A 168 -2.03 -0.48 -8.73
N TRP A 169 -1.71 0.57 -7.99
CA TRP A 169 -2.08 1.93 -8.35
C TRP A 169 -1.45 2.33 -9.69
N HIS A 170 -0.15 2.14 -9.88
CA HIS A 170 0.52 2.42 -11.17
C HIS A 170 -0.15 1.70 -12.35
N ILE A 171 -0.48 0.42 -12.19
CA ILE A 171 -1.18 -0.36 -13.24
C ILE A 171 -2.54 0.26 -13.57
N TRP A 172 -3.30 0.65 -12.55
CA TRP A 172 -4.60 1.29 -12.74
C TRP A 172 -4.47 2.65 -13.44
N GLN A 173 -3.45 3.46 -13.11
CA GLN A 173 -3.20 4.77 -13.72
C GLN A 173 -2.97 4.69 -15.24
N LYS A 174 -2.37 3.59 -15.74
CA LYS A 174 -2.16 3.41 -17.18
C LYS A 174 -3.46 3.33 -17.97
N GLN A 175 -4.53 2.84 -17.35
CA GLN A 175 -5.87 2.77 -17.96
C GLN A 175 -6.69 4.03 -17.68
N HIS A 176 -6.29 4.85 -16.69
CA HIS A 176 -7.03 6.01 -16.20
C HIS A 176 -6.11 7.24 -16.04
N PRO A 177 -5.39 7.68 -17.09
CA PRO A 177 -4.36 8.71 -16.99
C PRO A 177 -4.89 10.08 -16.53
N ASP A 178 -6.17 10.36 -16.76
CA ASP A 178 -6.81 11.63 -16.41
C ASP A 178 -7.45 11.62 -15.01
N LEU A 179 -7.50 10.47 -14.33
CA LEU A 179 -8.13 10.35 -13.01
C LEU A 179 -7.11 10.54 -11.89
N HIS A 180 -7.41 11.50 -11.02
CA HIS A 180 -6.57 11.94 -9.92
C HIS A 180 -7.45 12.31 -8.72
N PRO A 181 -6.94 12.33 -7.48
CA PRO A 181 -7.73 12.72 -6.33
C PRO A 181 -8.14 14.19 -6.45
N ALA A 182 -9.41 14.47 -6.13
CA ALA A 182 -9.94 15.82 -6.02
C ALA A 182 -9.46 16.54 -4.74
N LEU A 183 -8.14 16.61 -4.53
CA LEU A 183 -7.51 17.31 -3.41
C LEU A 183 -7.12 18.73 -3.83
N THR A 184 -7.36 19.72 -2.95
CA THR A 184 -7.02 21.13 -3.20
C THR A 184 -6.36 21.76 -1.98
N GLY A 185 -5.59 22.84 -2.19
CA GLY A 185 -4.93 23.56 -1.10
C GLY A 185 -4.09 22.65 -0.21
N ASN A 186 -4.21 22.83 1.11
CA ASN A 186 -3.47 22.03 2.09
C ASN A 186 -3.84 20.54 2.05
N ASP A 187 -5.05 20.19 1.63
CA ASP A 187 -5.47 18.78 1.53
C ASP A 187 -4.64 18.02 0.50
N SER A 188 -4.02 18.70 -0.47
CA SER A 188 -3.14 18.08 -1.46
C SER A 188 -1.74 17.72 -0.95
N ILE A 189 -1.32 18.24 0.21
CA ILE A 189 0.01 18.04 0.81
C ILE A 189 0.04 16.74 1.62
N MET A 190 1.09 15.93 1.46
CA MET A 190 1.24 14.67 2.17
C MET A 190 2.03 14.86 3.47
N ASP A 191 1.39 15.37 4.51
CA ASP A 191 2.02 15.60 5.82
C ASP A 191 2.63 14.30 6.39
N PRO A 192 3.82 14.31 7.01
CA PRO A 192 4.57 15.47 7.47
C PRO A 192 5.55 16.05 6.42
N TRP A 193 5.46 15.59 5.17
CA TRP A 193 6.27 16.09 4.07
C TRP A 193 5.64 17.33 3.43
N THR A 194 6.38 17.96 2.52
CA THR A 194 5.93 19.17 1.81
C THR A 194 5.39 18.87 0.40
N GLU A 195 5.58 17.64 -0.06
CA GLU A 195 5.23 17.18 -1.38
C GLU A 195 3.71 17.01 -1.52
N SER A 196 3.18 17.55 -2.60
CA SER A 196 1.77 17.40 -2.98
C SER A 196 1.54 16.14 -3.82
N TYR A 197 0.27 15.76 -4.00
CA TYR A 197 -0.12 14.72 -4.96
C TYR A 197 0.51 14.93 -6.35
N ASN A 198 0.54 16.17 -6.86
CA ASN A 198 1.06 16.46 -8.20
C ASN A 198 2.54 16.10 -8.37
N GLN A 199 3.32 16.10 -7.28
CA GLN A 199 4.72 15.68 -7.29
C GLN A 199 4.88 14.17 -7.15
N LEU A 200 3.87 13.48 -6.59
CA LEU A 200 3.92 12.07 -6.23
C LEU A 200 3.11 11.16 -7.17
N GLY A 201 2.24 11.74 -8.00
CA GLY A 201 1.27 10.99 -8.79
C GLY A 201 1.85 10.07 -9.86
N SER A 202 3.12 10.20 -10.24
CA SER A 202 3.72 9.41 -11.33
C SER A 202 5.06 8.80 -10.94
N ILE A 203 5.14 7.46 -10.95
CA ILE A 203 6.40 6.76 -10.69
C ILE A 203 7.45 7.07 -11.76
N THR A 204 7.02 7.33 -13.00
CA THR A 204 7.91 7.76 -14.09
C THR A 204 8.58 9.09 -13.79
N MET A 205 7.84 10.07 -13.24
CA MET A 205 8.43 11.35 -12.83
C MET A 205 9.34 11.21 -11.61
N LEU A 206 9.04 10.25 -10.74
CA LEU A 206 9.83 9.94 -9.54
C LEU A 206 11.06 9.07 -9.84
N GLY A 207 11.19 8.55 -11.06
CA GLY A 207 12.38 7.85 -11.52
C GLY A 207 12.51 6.39 -11.06
N TYR A 208 11.41 5.74 -10.67
CA TYR A 208 11.40 4.30 -10.34
C TYR A 208 10.35 3.53 -11.14
N SER A 209 10.52 2.20 -11.18
CA SER A 209 9.66 1.30 -11.94
C SER A 209 9.51 -0.04 -11.23
N TYR A 210 8.41 -0.75 -11.52
CA TYR A 210 8.22 -2.13 -11.10
C TYR A 210 8.67 -3.11 -12.18
N GLN A 211 9.27 -4.22 -11.75
CA GLN A 211 9.77 -5.25 -12.68
C GLN A 211 8.65 -5.91 -13.49
N SER A 212 7.45 -6.06 -12.92
CA SER A 212 6.30 -6.64 -13.61
C SER A 212 5.03 -5.83 -13.36
N GLU A 213 4.24 -5.67 -14.42
CA GLU A 213 2.92 -5.05 -14.40
C GLU A 213 1.80 -6.09 -14.53
N SER A 214 2.11 -7.39 -14.43
CA SER A 214 1.10 -8.45 -14.45
C SER A 214 0.25 -8.45 -13.17
N LEU A 215 -1.03 -8.75 -13.31
CA LEU A 215 -1.95 -8.98 -12.19
C LEU A 215 -1.78 -10.41 -11.65
#